data_AF-A0A2M8HLJ1-F1
#
_entry.id   AF-A0A2M8HLJ1-F1
#
_cell.length_a   1.000
_cell.length_b   1.000
_cell.length_c   1.000
_cell.angle_alpha   90.00
_cell.angle_beta   90.00
_cell.angle_gamma   90.00
#
_symmetry.space_group_name_H-M   'P 1'
#
loop_
_entity.id
_entity.type
_entity.pdbx_description
1 polymer ?
#
loop_
_entity_poly.entity_id
_entity_poly.type
_entity_poly.pdbx_seq_one_letter_code
_entity_poly.pdbx_strand_id
1 'polypeptide(L)'
;MNEQSSKELYLEENQSTNDDLNDELENDFTDEEEIPLTTQKILTLVGIGIGFFVLFVILLFPLEEVIKSSIIDFTKSRNISFEFKDIKFPILGQKRIDSFVFSPTNETILKSEETLIDLKMLDLIQNKVDGEVSFSSFSIDSGQTSILFKNLNLAGRLSGFEERISKTTGDMNIMIRSGKIISLPDIPLVGEAKDIQIIKGSFILKFRSGKILIERGSFDTSWFKFNFSGTIRLSDIVSMSALDLKICATSQEKFANERPDLAGMLAILPQENGKSCIPIKGTIKNPEFNLDALTQGSNLNSNPSLEQNSSNPNTDPIIKDSESTKSP
;
A
#
# COMPACT_ATOMS: atom_id res chain seq x y z
N MET A 1 17.25 103.36 23.12
CA MET A 1 16.77 104.22 24.21
C MET A 1 15.44 103.61 24.63
N ASN A 2 15.37 102.88 25.74
CA ASN A 2 15.24 103.42 27.11
C ASN A 2 14.14 104.50 27.14
N GLU A 3 13.15 104.49 28.01
CA GLU A 3 13.08 103.93 29.35
C GLU A 3 11.63 104.12 29.84
N GLN A 4 11.26 103.31 30.82
CA GLN A 4 10.41 103.66 31.97
C GLN A 4 9.02 104.27 31.73
N SER A 5 8.03 103.64 32.36
CA SER A 5 7.24 104.38 33.34
C SER A 5 6.66 103.48 34.42
N SER A 6 6.99 103.85 35.64
CA SER A 6 6.64 103.28 36.94
C SER A 6 5.16 103.37 37.30
N LYS A 7 4.73 102.54 38.26
CA LYS A 7 4.03 102.91 39.52
C LYS A 7 3.50 101.64 40.20
N GLU A 8 4.09 101.21 41.31
CA GLU A 8 3.67 101.50 42.70
C GLU A 8 2.24 101.08 43.04
N LEU A 9 2.10 100.08 43.92
CA LEU A 9 1.48 100.25 45.25
C LEU A 9 1.77 99.03 46.15
N TYR A 10 2.12 99.31 47.40
CA TYR A 10 2.51 98.39 48.49
C TYR A 10 1.32 97.92 49.35
N LEU A 11 1.63 96.96 50.25
CA LEU A 11 0.96 96.45 51.48
C LEU A 11 0.35 95.05 51.31
N GLU A 12 1.02 93.95 51.69
CA GLU A 12 1.46 93.45 53.02
C GLU A 12 0.46 92.43 53.62
N GLU A 13 1.03 91.31 54.09
CA GLU A 13 0.48 90.27 54.98
C GLU A 13 -0.65 89.33 54.48
N ASN A 14 -0.26 88.11 54.07
CA ASN A 14 -0.47 86.96 54.97
C ASN A 14 0.29 85.70 54.54
N GLN A 15 0.66 84.98 55.58
CA GLN A 15 1.64 83.93 55.69
C GLN A 15 1.04 82.55 55.43
N SER A 16 1.93 81.63 55.06
CA SER A 16 1.87 80.18 55.26
C SER A 16 1.35 79.29 54.14
N THR A 17 2.16 78.25 53.94
CA THR A 17 1.83 76.94 53.37
C THR A 17 1.86 76.88 51.85
N ASN A 18 3.02 76.50 51.29
CA ASN A 18 3.14 75.52 50.19
C ASN A 18 4.61 75.27 49.77
N ASP A 19 5.58 75.33 50.71
CA ASP A 19 6.98 74.99 50.43
C ASP A 19 7.32 73.50 50.67
N ASP A 20 6.35 72.65 51.03
CA ASP A 20 6.57 71.21 51.29
C ASP A 20 6.19 70.28 50.11
N LEU A 21 5.80 70.82 48.95
CA LEU A 21 5.30 70.01 47.82
C LEU A 21 6.20 70.01 46.57
N ASN A 22 7.27 70.80 46.55
CA ASN A 22 8.18 70.86 45.39
C ASN A 22 9.41 69.96 45.52
N ASP A 23 9.81 69.54 46.72
CA ASP A 23 10.96 68.64 46.91
C ASP A 23 10.62 67.14 46.74
N GLU A 24 9.34 66.76 46.68
CA GLU A 24 8.91 65.37 46.43
C GLU A 24 8.72 65.03 44.94
N LEU A 25 8.73 66.01 44.03
CA LEU A 25 8.47 65.81 42.59
C LEU A 25 9.73 65.85 41.71
N GLU A 26 10.89 66.27 42.24
CA GLU A 26 12.15 66.30 41.48
C GLU A 26 13.04 65.06 41.65
N ASN A 27 12.69 64.12 42.53
CA ASN A 27 13.45 62.88 42.73
C ASN A 27 12.94 61.65 41.94
N ASP A 28 11.86 61.77 41.16
CA ASP A 28 11.23 60.62 40.48
C ASP A 28 11.67 60.45 38.99
N PHE A 29 12.68 61.19 38.53
CA PHE A 29 13.14 61.12 37.12
C PHE A 29 14.60 60.71 36.94
N THR A 30 15.25 60.15 37.97
CA THR A 30 16.67 59.77 37.89
C THR A 30 16.99 58.34 38.31
N ASP A 31 15.98 57.52 38.52
CA ASP A 31 16.14 56.08 38.69
C ASP A 31 15.30 55.35 37.62
N GLU A 32 15.74 55.45 36.36
CA GLU A 32 15.68 54.24 35.52
C GLU A 32 16.62 53.23 36.19
N GLU A 33 16.14 52.57 37.24
CA GLU A 33 16.78 51.40 37.80
C GLU A 33 16.99 50.45 36.63
N GLU A 34 18.24 50.33 36.16
CA GLU A 34 18.68 49.20 35.37
C GLU A 34 18.51 47.96 36.25
N ILE A 35 17.29 47.42 36.33
CA ILE A 35 16.96 46.23 37.10
C ILE A 35 17.94 45.15 36.63
N PRO A 36 18.91 44.72 37.46
CA PRO A 36 19.92 43.78 36.99
C PRO A 36 19.20 42.48 36.64
N LEU A 37 19.15 42.16 35.35
CA LEU A 37 18.50 40.95 34.88
C LEU A 37 19.19 39.74 35.50
N THR A 38 18.54 39.13 36.49
CA THR A 38 18.98 37.88 37.10
C THR A 38 19.17 36.85 35.99
N THR A 39 20.29 36.11 36.00
CA THR A 39 20.65 35.15 34.94
C THR A 39 19.53 34.14 34.63
N GLN A 40 18.69 33.82 35.63
CA GLN A 40 17.48 33.00 35.47
C GLN A 40 16.41 33.65 34.57
N LYS A 41 16.20 34.96 34.66
CA LYS A 41 15.25 35.70 33.79
C LYS A 41 15.71 35.71 32.34
N ILE A 42 17.01 35.91 32.11
CA ILE A 42 17.62 35.83 30.77
C ILE A 42 17.47 34.43 30.18
N LEU A 43 17.78 33.39 30.97
CA LEU A 43 17.69 32.01 30.51
C LEU A 43 16.23 31.59 30.22
N THR A 44 15.27 32.11 30.99
CA THR A 44 13.84 31.92 30.74
C THR A 44 13.39 32.66 29.48
N LEU A 45 13.85 33.89 29.27
CA LEU A 45 13.56 34.68 28.05
C LEU A 45 14.11 33.99 26.80
N VAL A 46 15.35 33.49 26.86
CA VAL A 46 15.98 32.72 25.77
C VAL A 46 15.23 31.40 25.55
N GLY A 47 14.84 30.70 26.62
CA GLY A 47 14.06 29.47 26.52
C GLY A 47 12.70 29.67 25.86
N ILE A 48 11.98 30.74 26.26
CA ILE A 48 10.72 31.14 25.64
C ILE A 48 10.93 31.56 24.18
N GLY A 49 11.99 32.32 23.90
CA GLY A 49 12.36 32.76 22.55
C GLY A 49 12.66 31.58 21.62
N ILE A 50 13.45 30.60 22.08
CA ILE A 50 13.72 29.36 21.34
C ILE A 50 12.42 28.55 21.18
N GLY A 51 11.59 28.45 22.23
CA GLY A 51 10.32 27.75 22.18
C GLY A 51 9.37 28.33 21.12
N PHE A 52 9.18 29.65 21.11
CA PHE A 52 8.39 30.34 20.10
C PHE A 52 9.03 30.25 18.72
N PHE A 53 10.35 30.38 18.61
CA PHE A 53 11.05 30.23 17.35
C PHE A 53 10.80 28.84 16.75
N VAL A 54 10.97 27.77 17.52
CA VAL A 54 10.70 26.39 17.06
C VAL A 54 9.22 26.22 16.71
N LEU A 55 8.31 26.75 17.53
CA LEU A 55 6.87 26.71 17.26
C LEU A 55 6.51 27.40 15.93
N PHE A 56 7.02 28.61 15.71
CA PHE A 56 6.80 29.37 14.48
C PHE A 56 7.46 28.72 13.28
N VAL A 57 8.70 28.21 13.43
CA VAL A 57 9.38 27.48 12.37
C VAL A 57 8.55 26.28 11.95
N ILE A 58 8.02 25.48 12.89
CA ILE A 58 7.15 24.35 12.56
C ILE A 58 5.87 24.82 11.90
N LEU A 59 5.20 25.84 12.44
CA LEU A 59 3.87 26.27 11.99
C LEU A 59 3.88 27.01 10.64
N LEU A 60 4.94 27.77 10.36
CA LEU A 60 5.12 28.51 9.10
C LEU A 60 6.00 27.76 8.08
N PHE A 61 6.47 26.55 8.39
CA PHE A 61 7.32 25.81 7.47
C PHE A 61 6.56 25.52 6.16
N PRO A 62 7.07 25.91 4.97
CA PRO A 62 6.45 25.60 3.70
C PRO A 62 6.74 24.13 3.32
N LEU A 63 6.24 23.19 4.13
CA LEU A 63 6.50 21.75 3.98
C LEU A 63 6.08 21.26 2.59
N GLU A 64 4.96 21.78 2.08
CA GLU A 64 4.43 21.45 0.76
C GLU A 64 5.44 21.75 -0.34
N GLU A 65 6.08 22.93 -0.32
CA GLU A 65 7.03 23.34 -1.35
C GLU A 65 8.33 22.51 -1.27
N VAL A 66 8.79 22.20 -0.06
CA VAL A 66 9.96 21.35 0.17
C VAL A 66 9.72 19.93 -0.35
N ILE A 67 8.54 19.36 -0.10
CA ILE A 67 8.16 18.03 -0.61
C ILE A 67 8.05 18.07 -2.14
N LYS A 68 7.39 19.07 -2.71
CA LYS A 68 7.27 19.25 -4.16
C LYS A 68 8.65 19.30 -4.83
N SER A 69 9.57 20.13 -4.32
CA SER A 69 10.94 20.22 -4.83
C SER A 69 11.68 18.88 -4.71
N SER A 70 11.60 18.22 -3.55
CA SER A 70 12.29 16.95 -3.31
C SER A 70 11.84 15.85 -4.27
N ILE A 71 10.54 15.79 -4.58
CA ILE A 71 9.98 14.85 -5.55
C ILE A 71 10.51 15.15 -6.95
N ILE A 72 10.51 16.42 -7.37
CA ILE A 72 11.00 16.85 -8.69
C ILE A 72 12.50 16.53 -8.86
N ASP A 73 13.29 16.78 -7.82
CA ASP A 73 14.73 16.49 -7.84
C ASP A 73 14.99 14.98 -7.91
N PHE A 74 14.24 14.18 -7.13
CA PHE A 74 14.32 12.73 -7.16
C PHE A 74 13.96 12.15 -8.53
N THR A 75 12.91 12.65 -9.18
CA THR A 75 12.43 12.14 -10.48
C THR A 75 13.38 12.52 -11.61
N LYS A 76 13.88 13.77 -11.60
CA LYS A 76 14.91 14.25 -12.54
C LYS A 76 16.19 13.42 -12.46
N SER A 77 16.61 13.04 -11.25
CA SER A 77 17.82 12.22 -11.06
C SER A 77 17.71 10.79 -11.60
N ARG A 78 16.49 10.28 -11.79
CA ARG A 78 16.21 8.89 -12.19
C ARG A 78 15.61 8.73 -13.60
N ASN A 79 15.50 9.81 -14.38
CA ASN A 79 14.82 9.82 -15.68
C ASN A 79 13.37 9.29 -15.63
N ILE A 80 12.68 9.54 -14.53
CA ILE A 80 11.28 9.13 -14.35
C ILE A 80 10.40 10.37 -14.51
N SER A 81 9.29 10.28 -15.26
CA SER A 81 8.30 11.36 -15.27
C SER A 81 7.30 11.17 -14.12
N PHE A 82 7.18 12.20 -13.29
CA PHE A 82 6.18 12.28 -12.23
C PHE A 82 5.54 13.65 -12.27
N GLU A 83 4.25 13.67 -12.59
CA GLU A 83 3.45 14.89 -12.62
C GLU A 83 2.38 14.77 -11.55
N PHE A 84 2.15 15.85 -10.80
CA PHE A 84 1.08 15.93 -9.82
C PHE A 84 0.39 17.28 -9.94
N LYS A 85 -0.92 17.32 -9.74
CA LYS A 85 -1.69 18.57 -9.84
C LYS A 85 -1.55 19.42 -8.58
N ASP A 86 -1.75 18.81 -7.42
CA ASP A 86 -1.58 19.47 -6.13
C ASP A 86 -1.26 18.45 -5.03
N ILE A 87 -0.54 18.92 -4.01
CA ILE A 87 -0.03 18.16 -2.87
C ILE A 87 -0.34 18.97 -1.61
N LYS A 88 -1.21 18.43 -0.75
CA LYS A 88 -1.60 19.03 0.52
C LYS A 88 -1.06 18.17 1.65
N PHE A 89 -0.03 18.66 2.32
CA PHE A 89 0.67 17.94 3.39
C PHE A 89 0.63 18.77 4.66
N PRO A 90 -0.52 18.79 5.36
CA PRO A 90 -0.58 19.44 6.65
C PRO A 90 0.36 18.70 7.62
N ILE A 91 0.94 19.46 8.56
CA ILE A 91 1.85 18.92 9.59
C ILE A 91 1.10 17.90 10.48
N LEU A 92 -0.20 18.14 10.69
CA LEU A 92 -1.11 17.29 11.45
C LEU A 92 -2.32 16.90 10.57
N GLY A 93 -2.72 15.64 10.62
CA GLY A 93 -3.87 15.12 9.89
C GLY A 93 -3.50 14.37 8.60
N GLN A 94 -4.53 14.09 7.79
CA GLN A 94 -4.41 13.30 6.57
C GLN A 94 -3.72 14.10 5.46
N LYS A 95 -2.74 13.47 4.82
CA LYS A 95 -2.04 14.04 3.66
C LYS A 95 -2.79 13.65 2.40
N ARG A 96 -2.85 14.56 1.43
CA ARG A 96 -3.64 14.38 0.22
C ARG A 96 -2.85 14.75 -1.03
N ILE A 97 -2.95 13.91 -2.05
CA ILE A 97 -2.42 14.15 -3.40
C ILE A 97 -3.61 14.15 -4.35
N ASP A 98 -3.86 15.29 -4.99
CA ASP A 98 -5.08 15.53 -5.80
C ASP A 98 -5.05 14.85 -7.17
N SER A 99 -3.89 14.55 -7.70
CA SER A 99 -3.72 13.60 -8.80
C SER A 99 -2.23 13.39 -9.00
N PHE A 100 -1.85 12.20 -9.45
CA PHE A 100 -0.50 11.97 -9.93
C PHE A 100 -0.50 11.10 -11.18
N VAL A 101 0.50 11.34 -12.03
CA VAL A 101 0.85 10.52 -13.19
C VAL A 101 2.31 10.15 -13.03
N PHE A 102 2.59 8.86 -12.90
CA PHE A 102 3.93 8.32 -12.74
C PHE A 102 4.23 7.39 -13.91
N SER A 103 5.28 7.68 -14.67
CA SER A 103 5.71 6.83 -15.78
C SER A 103 7.13 6.33 -15.53
N PRO A 104 7.30 5.13 -14.92
CA PRO A 104 8.62 4.57 -14.62
C PRO A 104 9.37 4.17 -15.89
N THR A 105 8.65 3.84 -16.95
CA THR A 105 9.17 3.54 -18.29
C THR A 105 8.24 4.18 -19.32
N ASN A 106 8.69 4.33 -20.56
CA ASN A 106 7.87 4.94 -21.63
C ASN A 106 6.60 4.13 -21.97
N GLU A 107 6.52 2.87 -21.56
CA GLU A 107 5.43 1.96 -21.90
C GLU A 107 4.44 1.74 -20.76
N THR A 108 4.78 2.16 -19.54
CA THR A 108 3.93 1.99 -18.36
C THR A 108 3.61 3.34 -17.75
N ILE A 109 2.32 3.64 -17.61
CA ILE A 109 1.81 4.86 -16.99
C ILE A 109 0.88 4.45 -15.84
N LEU A 110 1.20 4.94 -14.66
CA LEU A 110 0.37 4.82 -13.47
C LEU A 110 -0.34 6.16 -13.24
N LYS A 111 -1.65 6.16 -13.09
CA LYS A 111 -2.42 7.39 -12.82
C LYS A 111 -3.25 7.22 -11.56
N SER A 112 -3.40 8.29 -10.80
CA SER A 112 -4.31 8.36 -9.66
C SER A 112 -5.04 9.69 -9.64
N GLU A 113 -6.35 9.67 -9.34
CA GLU A 113 -7.19 10.88 -9.27
C GLU A 113 -7.31 11.46 -7.86
N GLU A 114 -7.08 10.69 -6.80
CA GLU A 114 -6.99 11.22 -5.44
C GLU A 114 -6.31 10.15 -4.59
N THR A 115 -5.31 10.57 -3.81
CA THR A 115 -4.64 9.69 -2.85
C THR A 115 -4.66 10.34 -1.49
N LEU A 116 -5.27 9.65 -0.54
CA LEU A 116 -5.32 10.00 0.88
C LEU A 116 -4.31 9.12 1.61
N ILE A 117 -3.41 9.75 2.37
CA ILE A 117 -2.32 9.11 3.09
C ILE A 117 -2.48 9.48 4.56
N ASP A 118 -2.93 8.52 5.36
CA ASP A 118 -2.97 8.61 6.81
C ASP A 118 -1.80 7.80 7.39
N LEU A 119 -0.64 8.43 7.44
CA LEU A 119 0.59 7.84 7.99
C LEU A 119 1.15 8.73 9.09
N LYS A 120 1.47 8.12 10.23
CA LYS A 120 2.11 8.80 11.37
C LYS A 120 3.57 9.13 11.05
N MET A 121 3.94 10.41 11.08
CA MET A 121 5.33 10.84 10.83
C MET A 121 6.32 10.22 11.83
N LEU A 122 5.92 10.07 13.10
CA LEU A 122 6.77 9.50 14.14
C LEU A 122 7.13 8.03 13.83
N ASP A 123 6.18 7.27 13.29
CA ASP A 123 6.43 5.88 12.89
C ASP A 123 7.39 5.84 11.70
N LEU A 124 7.22 6.73 10.71
CA LEU A 124 8.12 6.80 9.54
C LEU A 124 9.57 7.09 9.95
N ILE A 125 9.79 7.99 10.91
CA ILE A 125 11.12 8.27 11.48
C ILE A 125 11.72 7.03 12.18
N GLN A 126 10.87 6.19 12.78
CA GLN A 126 11.27 4.92 13.40
C GLN A 126 11.33 3.75 12.40
N ASN A 127 11.29 4.02 11.09
CA ASN A 127 11.25 2.99 10.04
C ASN A 127 10.09 2.01 10.19
N LYS A 128 8.96 2.53 10.67
CA LYS A 128 7.68 1.85 10.75
C LYS A 128 6.69 2.55 9.84
N VAL A 129 5.89 1.77 9.13
CA VAL A 129 4.74 2.28 8.40
C VAL A 129 3.54 1.78 9.17
N ASP A 130 2.80 2.68 9.82
CA ASP A 130 1.54 2.36 10.49
C ASP A 130 0.48 3.35 9.98
N GLY A 131 -0.52 2.82 9.29
CA GLY A 131 -1.63 3.62 8.81
C GLY A 131 -2.29 3.10 7.53
N GLU A 132 -2.97 4.01 6.84
CA GLU A 132 -3.83 3.72 5.71
C GLU A 132 -3.50 4.62 4.52
N VAL A 133 -3.50 4.04 3.32
CA VAL A 133 -3.42 4.75 2.05
C VAL A 133 -4.63 4.38 1.21
N SER A 134 -5.45 5.36 0.90
CA SER A 134 -6.69 5.20 0.12
C SER A 134 -6.59 5.96 -1.20
N PHE A 135 -6.85 5.26 -2.31
CA PHE A 135 -6.90 5.79 -3.66
C PHE A 135 -8.35 5.79 -4.14
N SER A 136 -8.88 6.94 -4.57
CA SER A 136 -10.23 7.02 -5.13
C SER A 136 -10.33 6.29 -6.47
N SER A 137 -9.30 6.47 -7.31
CA SER A 137 -9.17 5.91 -8.65
C SER A 137 -7.69 5.73 -8.94
N PHE A 138 -7.29 4.53 -9.36
CA PHE A 138 -5.92 4.17 -9.71
C PHE A 138 -5.91 3.36 -11.00
N SER A 139 -5.24 3.85 -12.05
CA SER A 139 -5.12 3.15 -13.32
C SER A 139 -3.68 2.74 -13.61
N ILE A 140 -3.54 1.55 -14.19
CA ILE A 140 -2.29 1.02 -14.71
C ILE A 140 -2.47 0.81 -16.20
N ASP A 141 -1.75 1.59 -17.00
CA ASP A 141 -1.68 1.44 -18.45
C ASP A 141 -0.28 0.91 -18.79
N SER A 142 -0.17 -0.30 -19.35
CA SER A 142 1.10 -0.93 -19.72
C SER A 142 0.98 -1.64 -21.06
N GLY A 143 1.46 -0.98 -22.13
CA GLY A 143 1.38 -1.48 -23.50
C GLY A 143 -0.07 -1.79 -23.92
N GLN A 144 -0.42 -3.08 -23.99
CA GLN A 144 -1.76 -3.57 -24.36
C GLN A 144 -2.69 -3.81 -23.15
N THR A 145 -2.17 -3.69 -21.93
CA THR A 145 -2.93 -3.94 -20.69
C THR A 145 -3.34 -2.61 -20.08
N SER A 146 -4.64 -2.42 -19.81
CA SER A 146 -5.12 -1.25 -19.08
C SER A 146 -6.12 -1.72 -18.02
N ILE A 147 -5.83 -1.39 -16.77
CA ILE A 147 -6.64 -1.78 -15.62
C ILE A 147 -6.92 -0.55 -14.77
N LEU A 148 -8.20 -0.31 -14.49
CA LEU A 148 -8.69 0.75 -13.61
C LEU A 148 -9.21 0.15 -12.31
N PHE A 149 -8.64 0.53 -11.19
CA PHE A 149 -9.13 0.23 -9.85
C PHE A 149 -9.83 1.46 -9.29
N LYS A 150 -10.98 1.26 -8.64
CA LYS A 150 -11.74 2.30 -7.94
C LYS A 150 -11.82 1.95 -6.47
N ASN A 151 -11.54 2.94 -5.62
CA ASN A 151 -11.49 2.80 -4.16
C ASN A 151 -10.56 1.65 -3.73
N LEU A 152 -9.27 1.80 -4.04
CA LEU A 152 -8.21 0.92 -3.55
C LEU A 152 -7.75 1.43 -2.18
N ASN A 153 -7.78 0.58 -1.17
CA ASN A 153 -7.38 0.91 0.19
C ASN A 153 -6.30 -0.06 0.64
N LEU A 154 -5.18 0.49 1.11
CA LEU A 154 -4.04 -0.22 1.65
C LEU A 154 -3.92 0.17 3.13
N ALA A 155 -4.25 -0.74 4.03
CA ALA A 155 -4.11 -0.52 5.47
C ALA A 155 -3.08 -1.50 6.02
N GLY A 156 -2.10 -1.04 6.77
CA GLY A 156 -1.07 -1.96 7.24
C GLY A 156 -0.14 -1.38 8.28
N ARG A 157 0.51 -2.30 8.98
CA ARG A 157 1.58 -2.01 9.91
C ARG A 157 2.80 -2.81 9.51
N LEU A 158 3.82 -2.13 8.99
CA LEU A 158 5.09 -2.70 8.56
C LEU A 158 6.23 -2.09 9.36
N SER A 159 7.30 -2.85 9.57
CA SER A 159 8.50 -2.42 10.27
C SER A 159 9.75 -2.99 9.60
N GLY A 160 10.86 -2.26 9.66
CA GLY A 160 12.16 -2.73 9.18
C GLY A 160 12.35 -2.68 7.67
N PHE A 161 11.71 -1.73 6.98
CA PHE A 161 11.80 -1.60 5.52
C PHE A 161 13.10 -0.94 5.02
N GLU A 162 13.88 -0.29 5.90
CA GLU A 162 15.12 0.43 5.53
C GLU A 162 16.28 -0.51 5.17
N GLU A 163 16.39 -1.67 5.82
CA GLU A 163 17.56 -2.56 5.64
C GLU A 163 17.44 -3.40 4.36
N ARG A 164 16.44 -4.30 4.32
CA ARG A 164 16.14 -5.21 3.20
C ARG A 164 14.68 -5.62 3.26
N ILE A 165 14.05 -5.85 2.10
CA ILE A 165 12.67 -6.35 2.04
C ILE A 165 12.51 -7.71 2.75
N SER A 166 13.60 -8.48 2.84
CA SER A 166 13.68 -9.76 3.56
C SER A 166 13.63 -9.62 5.09
N LYS A 167 13.79 -8.41 5.65
CA LYS A 167 13.66 -8.15 7.09
C LYS A 167 12.34 -7.49 7.47
N THR A 168 11.56 -7.06 6.48
CA THR A 168 10.25 -6.46 6.69
C THR A 168 9.34 -7.42 7.46
N THR A 169 8.75 -6.92 8.54
CA THR A 169 7.80 -7.67 9.37
C THR A 169 6.55 -6.83 9.63
N GLY A 170 5.38 -7.46 9.58
CA GLY A 170 4.12 -6.78 9.77
C GLY A 170 2.94 -7.42 9.03
N ASP A 171 1.82 -6.71 8.98
CA ASP A 171 0.60 -7.14 8.31
C ASP A 171 0.11 -6.02 7.36
N MET A 172 -0.42 -6.41 6.21
CA MET A 172 -0.97 -5.48 5.21
C MET A 172 -2.28 -6.04 4.67
N ASN A 173 -3.31 -5.21 4.67
CA ASN A 173 -4.61 -5.48 4.10
C ASN A 173 -4.79 -4.61 2.86
N ILE A 174 -5.09 -5.25 1.74
CA ILE A 174 -5.40 -4.61 0.47
C ILE A 174 -6.88 -4.83 0.21
N MET A 175 -7.65 -3.77 0.01
CA MET A 175 -9.07 -3.83 -0.32
C MET A 175 -9.35 -3.04 -1.59
N ILE A 176 -10.05 -3.66 -2.53
CA ILE A 176 -10.50 -3.07 -3.79
C ILE A 176 -12.03 -3.15 -3.78
N ARG A 177 -12.73 -2.02 -3.91
CA ARG A 177 -14.20 -2.05 -3.92
C ARG A 177 -14.82 -2.15 -5.30
N SER A 178 -14.12 -1.71 -6.34
CA SER A 178 -14.55 -1.91 -7.72
C SER A 178 -13.42 -1.61 -8.70
N GLY A 179 -13.64 -1.91 -9.97
CA GLY A 179 -12.71 -1.58 -11.03
C GLY A 179 -13.18 -2.11 -12.38
N LYS A 180 -12.36 -1.90 -13.40
CA LYS A 180 -12.59 -2.38 -14.75
C LYS A 180 -11.25 -2.74 -15.38
N ILE A 181 -11.17 -3.93 -15.96
CA ILE A 181 -10.11 -4.29 -16.88
C ILE A 181 -10.54 -3.77 -18.24
N ILE A 182 -9.85 -2.75 -18.72
CA ILE A 182 -10.17 -2.04 -19.97
C ILE A 182 -9.61 -2.84 -21.14
N SER A 183 -8.39 -3.33 -21.01
CA SER A 183 -7.76 -4.20 -22.02
C SER A 183 -6.81 -5.19 -21.37
N LEU A 184 -6.76 -6.39 -21.96
CA LEU A 184 -5.79 -7.45 -21.68
C LEU A 184 -5.11 -7.83 -23.00
N PRO A 185 -3.88 -8.38 -22.97
CA PRO A 185 -3.27 -8.98 -24.14
C PRO A 185 -4.15 -10.12 -24.65
N ASP A 186 -4.15 -10.35 -25.96
CA ASP A 186 -4.94 -11.42 -26.57
C ASP A 186 -4.47 -12.78 -26.05
N ILE A 187 -5.39 -13.52 -25.43
CA ILE A 187 -5.12 -14.87 -24.90
C ILE A 187 -5.66 -15.86 -25.94
N PRO A 188 -4.77 -16.68 -26.54
CA PRO A 188 -5.22 -17.75 -27.45
C PRO A 188 -6.30 -18.59 -26.78
N LEU A 189 -7.38 -18.89 -27.50
CA LEU A 189 -8.58 -19.65 -27.07
C LEU A 189 -9.62 -18.88 -26.25
N VAL A 190 -9.28 -17.74 -25.62
CA VAL A 190 -10.25 -16.93 -24.84
C VAL A 190 -10.77 -15.74 -25.65
N GLY A 191 -9.99 -15.30 -26.65
CA GLY A 191 -10.27 -14.11 -27.45
C GLY A 191 -10.04 -12.81 -26.69
N GLU A 192 -10.47 -11.68 -27.26
CA GLU A 192 -10.33 -10.37 -26.62
C GLU A 192 -11.18 -10.26 -25.35
N ALA A 193 -10.53 -10.38 -24.19
CA ALA A 193 -11.13 -10.12 -22.88
C ALA A 193 -11.24 -8.60 -22.64
N LYS A 194 -12.26 -7.96 -23.23
CA LYS A 194 -12.57 -6.54 -23.03
C LYS A 194 -13.64 -6.36 -21.95
N ASP A 195 -13.52 -5.27 -21.19
CA ASP A 195 -14.55 -4.80 -20.26
C ASP A 195 -14.92 -5.73 -19.09
N ILE A 196 -13.97 -6.52 -18.59
CA ILE A 196 -14.20 -7.32 -17.38
C ILE A 196 -14.34 -6.38 -16.18
N GLN A 197 -15.46 -6.45 -15.47
CA GLN A 197 -15.68 -5.65 -14.27
C GLN A 197 -15.03 -6.33 -13.06
N ILE A 198 -14.29 -5.56 -12.27
CA ILE A 198 -13.77 -5.98 -10.97
C ILE A 198 -14.84 -5.60 -9.94
N ILE A 199 -15.43 -6.58 -9.29
CA ILE A 199 -16.49 -6.39 -8.31
C ILE A 199 -15.89 -6.06 -6.95
N LYS A 200 -14.88 -6.83 -6.52
CA LYS A 200 -14.15 -6.57 -5.28
C LYS A 200 -12.84 -7.36 -5.23
N GLY A 201 -11.89 -6.88 -4.44
CA GLY A 201 -10.66 -7.57 -4.11
C GLY A 201 -10.35 -7.41 -2.63
N SER A 202 -9.81 -8.44 -2.00
CA SER A 202 -9.33 -8.37 -0.61
C SER A 202 -8.15 -9.31 -0.44
N PHE A 203 -7.04 -8.79 0.07
CA PHE A 203 -5.84 -9.57 0.35
C PHE A 203 -5.33 -9.25 1.75
N ILE A 204 -5.20 -10.27 2.59
CA ILE A 204 -4.56 -10.18 3.91
C ILE A 204 -3.18 -10.81 3.79
N LEU A 205 -2.16 -9.98 3.91
CA LEU A 205 -0.76 -10.32 3.73
C LEU A 205 -0.02 -10.20 5.06
N LYS A 206 0.79 -11.20 5.40
CA LYS A 206 1.68 -11.16 6.57
C LYS A 206 3.13 -11.25 6.14
N PHE A 207 3.93 -10.30 6.57
CA PHE A 207 5.36 -10.22 6.33
C PHE A 207 6.08 -10.76 7.56
N ARG A 208 6.86 -11.84 7.38
CA ARG A 208 7.68 -12.43 8.45
C ARG A 208 8.99 -12.97 7.90
N SER A 209 10.10 -12.38 8.33
CA SER A 209 11.46 -12.91 8.09
C SER A 209 11.69 -13.30 6.62
N GLY A 210 11.33 -12.40 5.70
CA GLY A 210 11.56 -12.57 4.27
C GLY A 210 10.55 -13.50 3.61
N LYS A 211 9.37 -13.65 4.21
CA LYS A 211 8.24 -14.35 3.61
C LYS A 211 7.01 -13.45 3.65
N ILE A 212 6.26 -13.45 2.55
CA ILE A 212 4.91 -12.90 2.48
C ILE A 212 3.95 -14.08 2.49
N LEU A 213 3.20 -14.23 3.57
CA LEU A 213 2.10 -15.18 3.65
C LEU A 213 0.81 -14.49 3.18
N ILE A 214 0.16 -15.07 2.17
CA ILE A 214 -1.18 -14.68 1.75
C ILE A 214 -2.16 -15.54 2.54
N GLU A 215 -2.65 -15.04 3.66
CA GLU A 215 -3.59 -15.79 4.51
C GLU A 215 -4.94 -15.97 3.83
N ARG A 216 -5.41 -14.90 3.18
CA ARG A 216 -6.66 -14.90 2.43
C ARG A 216 -6.59 -13.84 1.35
N GLY A 217 -6.57 -14.28 0.10
CA GLY A 217 -6.81 -13.42 -1.06
C GLY A 217 -8.12 -13.82 -1.73
N SER A 218 -8.96 -12.85 -2.06
CA SER A 218 -10.14 -13.03 -2.91
C SER A 218 -10.21 -11.92 -3.93
N PHE A 219 -10.47 -12.27 -5.19
CA PHE A 219 -10.63 -11.32 -6.28
C PHE A 219 -11.84 -11.75 -7.11
N ASP A 220 -12.90 -10.95 -7.04
CA ASP A 220 -14.18 -11.24 -7.68
C ASP A 220 -14.30 -10.34 -8.91
N THR A 221 -14.47 -10.95 -10.07
CA THR A 221 -14.79 -10.28 -11.34
C THR A 221 -16.19 -10.65 -11.80
N SER A 222 -16.67 -10.00 -12.86
CA SER A 222 -17.93 -10.36 -13.52
C SER A 222 -17.95 -11.80 -14.06
N TRP A 223 -16.79 -12.41 -14.31
CA TRP A 223 -16.69 -13.75 -14.91
C TRP A 223 -16.28 -14.83 -13.93
N PHE A 224 -15.34 -14.51 -13.04
CA PHE A 224 -14.72 -15.48 -12.16
C PHE A 224 -14.52 -14.93 -10.76
N LYS A 225 -14.55 -15.83 -9.79
CA LYS A 225 -14.10 -15.60 -8.43
C LYS A 225 -12.81 -16.36 -8.19
N PHE A 226 -11.74 -15.62 -7.92
CA PHE A 226 -10.43 -16.18 -7.62
C PHE A 226 -10.17 -16.11 -6.12
N ASN A 227 -9.69 -17.20 -5.54
CA ASN A 227 -9.18 -17.24 -4.18
C ASN A 227 -7.69 -17.58 -4.22
N PHE A 228 -6.89 -16.78 -3.53
CA PHE A 228 -5.44 -16.91 -3.48
C PHE A 228 -5.03 -17.28 -2.06
N SER A 229 -4.09 -18.22 -1.97
CA SER A 229 -3.44 -18.59 -0.71
C SER A 229 -2.03 -19.07 -1.01
N GLY A 230 -1.13 -18.99 -0.03
CA GLY A 230 0.23 -19.48 -0.17
C GLY A 230 1.27 -18.51 0.35
N THR A 231 2.53 -18.74 -0.01
CA THR A 231 3.67 -17.97 0.49
C THR A 231 4.58 -17.53 -0.65
N ILE A 232 5.11 -16.32 -0.54
CA ILE A 232 6.18 -15.81 -1.39
C ILE A 232 7.42 -15.68 -0.51
N ARG A 233 8.50 -16.41 -0.82
CA ARG A 233 9.79 -16.24 -0.16
C ARG A 233 10.56 -15.14 -0.88
N LEU A 234 10.77 -14.03 -0.19
CA LEU A 234 11.46 -12.86 -0.71
C LEU A 234 12.96 -13.12 -0.82
N SER A 235 13.51 -12.77 -1.97
CA SER A 235 14.95 -12.67 -2.19
C SER A 235 15.35 -11.18 -2.22
N ASP A 236 16.65 -10.91 -2.08
CA ASP A 236 17.17 -9.54 -2.23
C ASP A 236 16.91 -9.00 -3.65
N ILE A 237 16.81 -9.89 -4.64
CA ILE A 237 16.34 -9.57 -6.00
C ILE A 237 14.89 -10.04 -6.12
N VAL A 238 13.95 -9.09 -6.24
CA VAL A 238 12.49 -9.38 -6.26
C VAL A 238 12.14 -10.42 -7.33
N SER A 239 12.70 -10.34 -8.53
CA SER A 239 12.42 -11.26 -9.64
C SER A 239 12.82 -12.72 -9.35
N MET A 240 13.73 -12.95 -8.40
CA MET A 240 14.16 -14.27 -7.95
C MET A 240 13.41 -14.76 -6.70
N SER A 241 12.42 -14.01 -6.21
CA SER A 241 11.60 -14.44 -5.08
C SER A 241 10.83 -15.71 -5.45
N ALA A 242 10.86 -16.70 -4.58
CA ALA A 242 10.25 -17.99 -4.82
C ALA A 242 8.75 -17.96 -4.50
N LEU A 243 7.95 -18.50 -5.42
CA LEU A 243 6.50 -18.58 -5.32
C LEU A 243 6.09 -19.97 -4.87
N ASP A 244 5.14 -20.03 -3.94
CA ASP A 244 4.41 -21.25 -3.58
C ASP A 244 2.96 -20.84 -3.29
N LEU A 245 2.22 -20.62 -4.38
CA LEU A 245 0.87 -20.08 -4.38
C LEU A 245 -0.13 -21.11 -4.89
N LYS A 246 -1.38 -20.95 -4.48
CA LYS A 246 -2.52 -21.71 -4.95
C LYS A 246 -3.63 -20.74 -5.31
N ILE A 247 -4.07 -20.81 -6.56
CA ILE A 247 -5.20 -20.03 -7.08
C ILE A 247 -6.35 -20.98 -7.32
N CYS A 248 -7.49 -20.73 -6.69
CA CYS A 248 -8.73 -21.47 -6.94
C CYS A 248 -9.75 -20.55 -7.60
N ALA A 249 -10.21 -20.93 -8.79
CA ALA A 249 -11.19 -20.19 -9.58
C ALA A 249 -12.56 -20.86 -9.52
N THR A 250 -13.61 -20.04 -9.54
CA THR A 250 -14.99 -20.48 -9.70
C THR A 250 -15.66 -19.56 -10.71
N SER A 251 -16.34 -20.14 -11.71
CA SER A 251 -17.09 -19.36 -12.70
C SER A 251 -18.35 -18.77 -12.06
N GLN A 252 -18.69 -17.54 -12.43
CA GLN A 252 -19.97 -16.93 -12.09
C GLN A 252 -21.07 -17.51 -12.99
N GLU A 253 -22.27 -17.77 -12.44
CA GLU A 253 -23.38 -18.41 -13.16
C GLU A 253 -23.72 -17.71 -14.48
N LYS A 254 -23.67 -16.37 -14.49
CA LYS A 254 -23.92 -15.57 -15.68
C LYS A 254 -22.92 -15.86 -16.80
N PHE A 255 -21.64 -16.01 -16.48
CA PHE A 255 -20.61 -16.32 -17.47
C PHE A 255 -20.69 -17.77 -17.95
N ALA A 256 -20.97 -18.72 -17.05
CA ALA A 256 -21.13 -20.12 -17.43
C ALA A 256 -22.23 -20.32 -18.51
N ASN A 257 -23.26 -19.48 -18.48
CA ASN A 257 -24.33 -19.47 -19.49
C ASN A 257 -23.93 -18.73 -20.78
N GLU A 258 -23.16 -17.65 -20.69
CA GLU A 258 -22.72 -16.85 -21.86
C GLU A 258 -21.58 -17.52 -22.65
N ARG A 259 -20.70 -18.26 -21.96
CA ARG A 259 -19.51 -18.92 -22.53
C ARG A 259 -19.36 -20.35 -21.97
N PRO A 260 -20.21 -21.29 -22.41
CA PRO A 260 -20.16 -22.67 -21.92
C PRO A 260 -18.88 -23.41 -22.32
N ASP A 261 -18.23 -22.98 -23.41
CA ASP A 261 -16.92 -23.45 -23.87
C ASP A 261 -15.82 -23.22 -22.83
N LEU A 262 -15.73 -22.01 -22.27
CA LEU A 262 -14.73 -21.65 -21.28
C LEU A 262 -15.06 -22.22 -19.89
N ALA A 263 -16.35 -22.33 -19.56
CA ALA A 263 -16.80 -23.02 -18.35
C ALA A 263 -16.43 -24.52 -18.38
N GLY A 264 -16.58 -25.16 -19.54
CA GLY A 264 -16.16 -26.54 -19.77
C GLY A 264 -14.66 -26.72 -19.56
N MET A 265 -13.83 -25.80 -20.07
CA MET A 265 -12.38 -25.84 -19.86
C MET A 265 -11.99 -25.72 -18.38
N LEU A 266 -12.70 -24.86 -17.62
CA LEU A 266 -12.48 -24.72 -16.19
C LEU A 266 -12.79 -26.02 -15.43
N ALA A 267 -13.78 -26.81 -15.89
CA ALA A 267 -14.15 -28.09 -15.27
C ALA A 267 -13.07 -29.17 -15.39
N ILE A 268 -12.18 -29.09 -16.40
CA ILE A 268 -11.10 -30.06 -16.64
C ILE A 268 -9.92 -29.83 -15.68
N LEU A 269 -9.82 -28.65 -15.07
CA LEU A 269 -8.79 -28.36 -14.08
C LEU A 269 -9.00 -29.18 -12.79
N PRO A 270 -7.92 -29.43 -12.02
CA PRO A 270 -8.02 -30.13 -10.74
C PRO A 270 -9.07 -29.49 -9.84
N GLN A 271 -10.10 -30.28 -9.48
CA GLN A 271 -11.18 -29.83 -8.63
C GLN A 271 -10.85 -30.13 -7.16
N GLU A 272 -10.85 -29.10 -6.32
CA GLU A 272 -10.87 -29.26 -4.87
C GLU A 272 -12.12 -28.59 -4.31
N ASN A 273 -12.96 -29.37 -3.62
CA ASN A 273 -14.23 -28.90 -3.06
C ASN A 273 -15.12 -28.17 -4.10
N GLY A 274 -15.14 -28.65 -5.35
CA GLY A 274 -15.91 -28.05 -6.44
C GLY A 274 -15.34 -26.75 -7.01
N LYS A 275 -14.05 -26.46 -6.76
CA LYS A 275 -13.33 -25.30 -7.33
C LYS A 275 -12.11 -25.77 -8.10
N SER A 276 -11.86 -25.13 -9.23
CA SER A 276 -10.68 -25.39 -10.07
C SER A 276 -9.46 -24.73 -9.47
N CYS A 277 -8.53 -25.52 -8.93
CA CYS A 277 -7.34 -25.01 -8.25
C CYS A 277 -6.07 -25.30 -9.05
N ILE A 278 -5.25 -24.26 -9.24
CA ILE A 278 -3.96 -24.33 -9.93
C ILE A 278 -2.85 -23.95 -8.94
N PRO A 279 -1.93 -24.86 -8.62
CA PRO A 279 -0.71 -24.53 -7.89
C PRO A 279 0.26 -23.77 -8.80
N ILE A 280 0.85 -22.71 -8.26
CA ILE A 280 1.85 -21.87 -8.92
C ILE A 280 3.13 -21.92 -8.08
N LYS A 281 4.20 -22.44 -8.69
CA LYS A 281 5.52 -22.55 -8.07
C LYS A 281 6.57 -21.82 -8.90
N GLY A 282 7.84 -21.93 -8.55
CA GLY A 282 8.95 -21.32 -9.28
C GLY A 282 9.33 -19.95 -8.72
N THR A 283 9.58 -18.98 -9.59
CA THR A 283 10.02 -17.62 -9.21
C THR A 283 9.08 -16.55 -9.77
N ILE A 284 9.13 -15.32 -9.24
CA ILE A 284 8.36 -14.20 -9.81
C ILE A 284 8.67 -14.00 -11.30
N LYS A 285 9.92 -14.18 -11.72
CA LYS A 285 10.32 -14.07 -13.13
C LYS A 285 9.79 -15.22 -13.99
N ASN A 286 9.86 -16.45 -13.48
CA ASN A 286 9.46 -17.67 -14.19
C ASN A 286 8.46 -18.45 -13.31
N PRO A 287 7.17 -18.09 -13.32
CA PRO A 287 6.14 -18.84 -12.62
C PRO A 287 5.85 -20.15 -13.36
N GLU A 288 5.80 -21.25 -12.62
CA GLU A 288 5.47 -22.58 -13.12
C GLU A 288 4.05 -22.95 -12.68
N PHE A 289 3.19 -23.23 -13.65
CA PHE A 289 1.82 -23.69 -13.43
C PHE A 289 1.83 -25.21 -13.55
N ASN A 290 1.69 -25.89 -12.42
CA ASN A 290 1.58 -27.34 -12.45
C ASN A 290 0.10 -27.69 -12.72
N LEU A 291 -0.14 -28.28 -13.89
CA LEU A 291 -1.44 -28.73 -14.36
C LEU A 291 -1.47 -30.26 -14.48
N ASP A 292 -0.94 -30.97 -13.49
CA ASP A 292 -0.76 -32.45 -13.50
C ASP A 292 -2.05 -33.26 -13.79
N ALA A 293 -3.24 -32.65 -13.73
CA ALA A 293 -4.50 -33.29 -14.13
C ALA A 293 -4.77 -33.27 -15.65
N LEU A 294 -4.21 -32.32 -16.42
CA LEU A 294 -4.43 -32.25 -17.87
C LEU A 294 -3.67 -33.34 -18.63
N THR A 295 -2.60 -33.89 -18.05
CA THR A 295 -1.79 -34.96 -18.65
C THR A 295 -2.35 -36.36 -18.39
N GLN A 296 -3.26 -36.52 -17.42
CA GLN A 296 -3.94 -37.81 -17.17
C GLN A 296 -5.29 -37.94 -17.90
N GLY A 297 -5.90 -36.82 -18.32
CA GLY A 297 -7.13 -36.81 -19.12
C GLY A 297 -7.00 -37.40 -20.53
N SER A 298 -5.77 -37.60 -21.04
CA SER A 298 -5.50 -38.27 -22.32
C SER A 298 -5.37 -39.80 -22.21
N ASN A 299 -5.47 -40.38 -21.00
CA ASN A 299 -5.36 -41.83 -20.76
C ASN A 299 -6.65 -42.50 -20.24
N LEU A 300 -7.81 -41.83 -20.31
CA LEU A 300 -9.10 -42.52 -20.20
C LEU A 300 -9.51 -43.16 -21.54
N ASN A 301 -8.69 -44.10 -22.01
CA ASN A 301 -9.15 -45.15 -22.90
C ASN A 301 -8.23 -46.38 -22.82
N SER A 302 -8.14 -46.97 -21.63
CA SER A 302 -7.84 -48.39 -21.52
C SER A 302 -8.67 -48.96 -20.38
N ASN A 303 -9.75 -49.64 -20.75
CA ASN A 303 -10.49 -50.54 -19.87
C ASN A 303 -9.55 -51.66 -19.41
N PRO A 304 -9.52 -52.00 -18.11
CA PRO A 304 -9.33 -53.38 -17.71
C PRO A 304 -10.47 -53.74 -16.75
N SER A 305 -11.54 -54.30 -17.30
CA SER A 305 -12.58 -54.98 -16.50
C SER A 305 -13.22 -56.04 -17.38
N LEU A 306 -12.66 -57.26 -17.35
CA LEU A 306 -13.35 -58.49 -17.73
C LEU A 306 -12.62 -59.69 -17.08
N GLU A 307 -12.81 -59.79 -15.78
CA GLU A 307 -12.80 -61.01 -14.95
C GLU A 307 -14.08 -60.85 -14.09
N GLN A 308 -15.05 -61.75 -13.93
CA GLN A 308 -15.24 -63.17 -14.20
C GLN A 308 -16.77 -63.40 -14.32
N ASN A 309 -17.19 -64.39 -15.11
CA ASN A 309 -18.13 -65.45 -14.67
C ASN A 309 -18.64 -66.26 -15.86
N SER A 310 -18.21 -67.51 -15.96
CA SER A 310 -19.13 -68.58 -16.34
C SER A 310 -18.72 -69.89 -15.68
N SER A 311 -19.70 -70.46 -14.99
CA SER A 311 -19.69 -71.62 -14.13
C SER A 311 -19.46 -72.95 -14.87
N ASN A 312 -18.77 -73.86 -14.18
CA ASN A 312 -18.68 -75.30 -14.44
C ASN A 312 -20.06 -75.97 -14.66
N PRO A 313 -20.05 -77.11 -15.35
CA PRO A 313 -20.62 -78.30 -14.72
C PRO A 313 -19.68 -79.52 -14.77
N ASN A 314 -19.76 -80.30 -13.69
CA ASN A 314 -19.15 -81.60 -13.40
C ASN A 314 -19.00 -82.56 -14.60
N THR A 315 -17.92 -83.37 -14.60
CA THR A 315 -17.94 -84.84 -14.42
C THR A 315 -16.49 -85.36 -14.34
N ASP A 316 -16.11 -85.93 -13.20
CA ASP A 316 -14.94 -86.80 -12.95
C ASP A 316 -15.33 -88.28 -13.19
N PRO A 317 -14.41 -89.28 -13.13
CA PRO A 317 -12.96 -89.32 -13.35
C PRO A 317 -12.56 -90.53 -14.24
N ILE A 318 -11.26 -90.82 -14.46
CA ILE A 318 -10.61 -92.16 -14.34
C ILE A 318 -9.13 -92.11 -14.75
N ILE A 319 -8.35 -92.83 -13.94
CA ILE A 319 -6.89 -93.01 -13.83
C ILE A 319 -6.31 -94.01 -14.86
N LYS A 320 -5.05 -93.81 -15.29
CA LYS A 320 -3.93 -94.80 -15.44
C LYS A 320 -2.69 -94.10 -16.06
N ASP A 321 -1.55 -94.08 -15.37
CA ASP A 321 -0.39 -95.01 -15.49
C ASP A 321 0.15 -95.09 -16.94
N SER A 322 1.44 -95.09 -17.31
CA SER A 322 2.76 -95.11 -16.67
C SER A 322 3.80 -95.08 -17.82
N GLU A 323 5.07 -94.79 -17.49
CA GLU A 323 6.30 -95.25 -18.19
C GLU A 323 6.68 -94.84 -19.63
N SER A 324 7.75 -94.03 -19.71
CA SER A 324 9.07 -94.37 -20.32
C SER A 324 9.13 -95.49 -21.38
N THR A 325 9.47 -95.17 -22.65
CA THR A 325 10.72 -95.65 -23.31
C THR A 325 11.03 -94.97 -24.66
N LYS A 326 12.29 -94.51 -24.78
CA LYS A 326 13.26 -94.49 -25.90
C LYS A 326 12.83 -94.93 -27.34
N SER A 327 13.24 -94.10 -28.32
CA SER A 327 13.78 -94.33 -29.69
C SER A 327 13.20 -95.42 -30.62
N PRO A 328 13.15 -95.20 -31.95
CA PRO A 328 14.35 -95.11 -32.82
C PRO A 328 14.73 -93.71 -33.26
#